data_AF-A0A1U7GR52-F1
#
_entry.id   AF-A0A1U7GR52-F1
#
_cell.length_a   1.000
_cell.length_b   1.000
_cell.length_c   1.000
_cell.angle_alpha   90.00
_cell.angle_beta   90.00
_cell.angle_gamma   90.00
#
_symmetry.space_group_name_H-M   'P 1'
#
loop_
_entity.id
_entity.type
_entity.pdbx_description
1 polymer ?
#
loop_
_entity_poly.entity_id
_entity_poly.type
_entity_poly.pdbx_seq_one_letter_code
_entity_poly.pdbx_strand_id
1 'polypeptide(L)' 'MKNRRHTLLWMKDLLDHMAQCHDQLQWAGEGDPTQDYLADSLLGDLVECQRLCEELKAPRGRRPSRSLALS' A
#
# COMPACT_ATOMS: atom_id res chain seq x y z
N MET A 1 -5.53 10.00 -5.58
CA MET A 1 -4.43 10.10 -6.56
C MET A 1 -4.80 9.22 -7.75
N LYS A 2 -4.51 9.58 -9.02
CA LYS A 2 -5.10 8.91 -10.22
C LYS A 2 -4.08 8.21 -11.14
N ASN A 3 -2.87 7.92 -10.67
CA ASN A 3 -1.85 7.30 -11.51
C ASN A 3 -1.44 5.93 -10.98
N ARG A 4 -1.88 4.86 -11.67
CA ARG A 4 -1.54 3.46 -11.33
C ARG A 4 -0.04 3.25 -11.13
N ARG A 5 0.82 3.93 -11.90
CA ARG A 5 2.28 3.83 -11.74
C ARG A 5 2.72 4.38 -10.39
N HIS A 6 2.14 5.49 -9.96
CA HIS A 6 2.41 6.06 -8.63
C HIS A 6 1.93 5.13 -7.53
N THR A 7 0.72 4.57 -7.66
CA THR A 7 0.17 3.58 -6.71
C THR A 7 1.07 2.35 -6.59
N LEU A 8 1.61 1.84 -7.70
CA LEU A 8 2.52 0.68 -7.70
C LEU A 8 3.91 1.01 -7.12
N LEU A 9 4.44 2.21 -7.38
CA LEU A 9 5.71 2.65 -6.79
C LEU A 9 5.57 2.79 -5.27
N TRP A 10 4.49 3.41 -4.80
CA TRP A 10 4.22 3.52 -3.37
C TRP A 10 4.04 2.14 -2.73
N MET A 11 3.30 1.23 -3.38
CA MET A 11 3.15 -0.13 -2.88
C MET A 11 4.51 -0.85 -2.76
N LYS A 12 5.43 -0.64 -3.71
CA LYS A 12 6.80 -1.18 -3.60
C LYS A 12 7.53 -0.61 -2.39
N ASP A 13 7.52 0.72 -2.22
CA ASP A 13 8.24 1.37 -1.12
C ASP A 13 7.69 0.92 0.25
N LEU A 14 6.37 0.68 0.32
CA LEU A 14 5.70 0.16 1.51
C LEU A 14 6.13 -1.28 1.84
N LEU A 15 6.21 -2.15 0.82
CA LEU A 15 6.70 -3.53 0.99
C LEU A 15 8.17 -3.56 1.43
N ASP A 16 8.99 -2.68 0.85
CA ASP A 16 10.40 -2.53 1.22
C ASP A 16 10.56 -2.08 2.68
N HIS A 17 9.73 -1.14 3.16
CA HIS A 17 9.70 -0.72 4.55
C HIS A 17 9.28 -1.84 5.50
N MET A 18 8.19 -2.56 5.19
CA MET A 18 7.74 -3.69 6.01
C MET A 18 8.79 -4.79 6.12
N ALA A 19 9.51 -5.09 5.03
CA ALA A 19 10.62 -6.04 5.08
C ALA A 19 11.72 -5.59 6.05
N GLN A 20 12.09 -4.30 6.02
CA GLN A 20 13.09 -3.73 6.94
C GLN A 20 12.62 -3.74 8.40
N CYS A 21 11.35 -3.43 8.67
CA CYS A 21 10.78 -3.50 10.03
C CYS A 21 10.75 -4.93 10.55
N HIS A 22 10.36 -5.88 9.69
CA HIS A 22 10.36 -7.29 10.03
C HIS A 22 11.78 -7.80 10.34
N ASP A 23 12.76 -7.45 9.52
CA ASP A 23 14.16 -7.81 9.77
C ASP A 23 14.64 -7.24 11.11
N GLN A 24 14.33 -5.98 11.42
CA GLN A 24 14.68 -5.37 12.71
C GLN A 24 14.01 -6.08 13.90
N LEU A 25 12.74 -6.48 13.76
CA LEU A 25 12.03 -7.24 14.79
C LEU A 25 12.68 -8.59 15.08
N GLN A 26 13.23 -9.27 14.07
CA GLN A 26 13.92 -10.55 14.27
C GLN A 26 15.16 -10.43 15.16
N TRP A 27 15.78 -9.25 15.20
CA TRP A 27 16.97 -8.98 16.01
C TRP A 27 16.67 -8.23 17.31
N ALA A 28 15.45 -7.72 17.49
CA ALA A 28 15.04 -7.02 18.69
C ALA A 28 14.90 -8.02 19.86
N GLY A 29 15.63 -7.79 20.94
CA GLY A 29 15.58 -8.64 22.13
C GLY A 29 14.25 -8.53 22.89
N GLU A 30 13.95 -9.51 23.76
CA GLU A 30 12.79 -9.43 24.66
C GLU A 30 12.87 -8.17 25.54
N GLY A 31 11.79 -7.38 25.51
CA GLY A 31 11.68 -6.14 26.28
C GLY A 31 12.30 -4.91 25.62
N ASP A 32 12.73 -5.00 24.35
CA ASP A 32 13.15 -3.83 23.59
C ASP A 32 11.92 -2.97 23.24
N PRO A 33 11.86 -1.70 23.69
CA PRO A 33 10.75 -0.80 23.35
C PRO A 33 10.58 -0.57 21.84
N THR A 34 11.59 -0.87 21.01
CA THR A 34 11.43 -0.80 19.57
C THR A 34 10.52 -1.88 19.02
N GLN A 35 10.29 -2.99 19.73
CA GLN A 35 9.40 -4.07 19.26
C GLN A 35 7.96 -3.56 19.06
N ASP A 36 7.41 -2.88 20.06
CA ASP A 36 6.05 -2.34 19.99
C ASP A 36 5.93 -1.31 18.85
N TYR A 37 6.94 -0.44 18.71
CA TYR A 37 6.97 0.56 17.64
C TYR A 37 7.04 -0.06 16.23
N LEU A 38 7.89 -1.08 16.03
CA LEU A 38 8.02 -1.76 14.75
C LEU A 38 6.75 -2.57 14.42
N ALA A 39 6.12 -3.18 15.43
CA ALA A 39 4.85 -3.88 15.27
C ALA A 39 3.72 -2.93 14.87
N ASP A 40 3.60 -1.77 15.53
CA ASP A 40 2.61 -0.74 15.19
C ASP A 40 2.84 -0.18 13.78
N SER A 41 4.11 0.03 13.40
CA SER A 41 4.47 0.49 12.05
C SER A 41 4.06 -0.52 10.98
N LEU A 42 4.34 -1.81 11.20
CA LEU A 42 3.91 -2.90 10.31
C LEU A 42 2.39 -2.99 10.17
N LEU A 43 1.64 -2.83 11.26
CA LEU A 43 0.18 -2.82 11.21
C LEU A 43 -0.35 -1.65 10.37
N GLY A 44 0.26 -0.47 10.52
CA GLY A 44 -0.05 0.72 9.70
C GLY A 44 0.21 0.49 8.22
N ASP A 45 1.36 -0.10 7.88
CA ASP A 45 1.71 -0.43 6.50
C ASP A 45 0.75 -1.47 5.91
N LEU A 46 0.36 -2.51 6.65
CA LEU A 46 -0.61 -3.50 6.15
C LEU A 46 -1.95 -2.86 5.76
N VAL A 47 -2.44 -1.92 6.57
CA VAL A 47 -3.68 -1.16 6.29
C VAL A 47 -3.52 -0.32 5.02
N GLU A 48 -2.38 0.35 4.85
CA GLU A 48 -2.13 1.15 3.66
C GLU A 48 -1.96 0.27 2.41
N CYS A 49 -1.29 -0.87 2.54
CA CYS A 49 -1.14 -1.84 1.47
C CYS A 49 -2.50 -2.37 1.00
N GLN A 50 -3.43 -2.62 1.95
CA GLN A 50 -4.81 -2.99 1.64
C GLN A 50 -5.52 -1.87 0.84
N ARG A 51 -5.38 -0.61 1.25
CA ARG A 51 -5.97 0.54 0.53
C ARG A 51 -5.44 0.65 -0.90
N LEU A 52 -4.12 0.51 -1.08
CA LEU A 52 -3.48 0.52 -2.40
C LEU A 52 -3.99 -0.64 -3.27
N CYS A 53 -4.18 -1.83 -2.70
CA CYS A 53 -4.78 -2.96 -3.40
C CYS A 53 -6.20 -2.64 -3.89
N GLU A 54 -7.03 -2.04 -3.05
CA GLU A 54 -8.39 -1.64 -3.45
C GLU A 54 -8.38 -0.54 -4.52
N GLU A 55 -7.47 0.43 -4.45
CA GLU A 55 -7.29 1.44 -5.50
C GLU A 55 -6.86 0.79 -6.84
N LEU A 56 -6.00 -0.22 -6.80
CA LEU A 56 -5.55 -0.95 -7.99
C LEU A 56 -6.62 -1.86 -8.59
N LYS A 57 -7.55 -2.36 -7.77
CA LYS A 57 -8.74 -3.13 -8.19
C LYS A 57 -9.84 -2.25 -8.75
N ALA A 58 -9.94 -1.00 -8.32
CA ALA A 58 -10.97 -0.08 -8.79
C ALA A 58 -10.93 -0.01 -10.33
N PRO A 59 -12.05 -0.33 -11.02
CA PRO A 59 -12.07 -0.35 -12.46
C PRO A 59 -11.67 1.03 -12.98
N ARG A 60 -10.62 1.07 -13.82
CA ARG A 60 -10.22 2.26 -14.57
C ARG A 60 -11.48 2.76 -15.25
N GLY A 61 -11.97 3.92 -14.79
CA GLY A 61 -13.34 4.37 -15.04
C GLY A 61 -13.83 3.94 -16.41
N ARG A 62 -14.96 3.21 -16.43
CA ARG A 62 -15.78 3.02 -17.61
C ARG A 62 -15.87 4.40 -18.25
N ARG A 63 -15.11 4.64 -19.33
CA ARG A 63 -15.30 5.82 -20.16
C ARG A 63 -16.79 5.74 -20.50
N PRO A 64 -17.64 6.72 -20.14
CA PRO A 64 -18.91 6.81 -20.81
C PRO A 64 -18.51 7.00 -22.27
N SER A 65 -18.64 5.93 -23.06
CA SER A 65 -18.59 6.01 -24.50
C SER A 65 -19.54 7.14 -24.83
N ARG A 66 -18.99 8.27 -25.28
CA ARG A 66 -19.78 9.34 -25.86
C ARG A 66 -20.56 8.66 -26.98
N SER A 67 -21.81 8.33 -26.69
CA SER A 67 -22.78 8.01 -27.72
C SER A 67 -23.00 9.32 -28.45
N LEU A 68 -22.13 9.58 -29.42
CA LEU A 68 -22.43 10.41 -30.58
C LEU A 68 -23.51 9.64 -31.33
N ALA A 69 -24.74 9.72 -30.84
CA ALA A 69 -25.92 9.53 -31.66
C ALA A 69 -26.20 10.89 -32.28
N LEU A 70 -25.52 11.15 -33.39
CA LEU A 70 -26.02 12.00 -34.45
C LEU A 70 -27.23 11.30 -35.11
N SER A 71 -28.16 12.14 -35.58
CA SER A 71 -29.33 11.86 -36.42
C SER A 71 -30.65 11.63 -35.69
#